data_AF-A0A6J4TR31-F1
#
_entry.id   AF-A0A6J4TR31-F1
#
_cell.length_a   1.000
_cell.length_b   1.000
_cell.length_c   1.000
_cell.angle_alpha   90.00
_cell.angle_beta   90.00
_cell.angle_gamma   90.00
#
_symmetry.space_group_name_H-M   'P 1'
#
loop_
_entity.id
_entity.type
_entity.pdbx_description
1 polymer ?
#
loop_
_entity_poly.entity_id
_entity_poly.type
_entity_poly.pdbx_seq_one_letter_code
_entity_poly.pdbx_strand_id
1 'polypeptide(L)'
;PPQPPAPTRGRAATASHGTNGAAERSGAPAKSSGRALRQIAQLETRIGRTEAKVAEVEAELADPAVLSDRERLAGAAERHRLLQEELTWLMEEWESLSETVGA
;
A
#
# COMPACT_ATOMS: atom_id res chain seq x y z
N PRO A 1 -30.34 -52.79 -36.20
CA PRO A 1 -31.34 -51.73 -36.44
C PRO A 1 -31.15 -51.15 -37.85
N PRO A 2 -32.21 -50.60 -38.47
CA PRO A 2 -32.29 -50.22 -39.89
C PRO A 2 -31.84 -48.78 -40.25
N GLN A 3 -31.35 -48.65 -41.50
CA GLN A 3 -31.24 -47.54 -42.49
C GLN A 3 -30.45 -46.20 -42.27
N PRO A 4 -29.65 -45.74 -43.28
CA PRO A 4 -29.13 -44.35 -43.49
C PRO A 4 -30.18 -43.48 -44.27
N PRO A 5 -30.02 -42.17 -44.67
CA PRO A 5 -28.84 -41.31 -44.93
C PRO A 5 -28.91 -39.81 -44.46
N ALA A 6 -27.86 -39.02 -44.72
CA ALA A 6 -27.85 -37.53 -44.73
C ALA A 6 -28.63 -36.97 -45.96
N PRO A 7 -28.88 -35.64 -46.22
CA PRO A 7 -28.38 -34.40 -45.60
C PRO A 7 -29.45 -33.29 -45.37
N THR A 8 -29.10 -32.14 -44.78
CA THR A 8 -29.74 -30.85 -45.15
C THR A 8 -28.83 -29.66 -44.91
N ARG A 9 -28.44 -28.99 -46.00
CA ARG A 9 -27.95 -27.60 -45.98
C ARG A 9 -29.14 -26.66 -45.90
N GLY A 10 -29.04 -25.66 -45.06
CA GLY A 10 -29.82 -24.43 -45.11
C GLY A 10 -29.34 -23.51 -44.00
N ARG A 11 -29.25 -22.19 -44.13
CA ARG A 11 -29.36 -21.26 -45.25
C ARG A 11 -28.77 -19.94 -44.72
N ALA A 12 -28.23 -19.14 -45.62
CA ALA A 12 -27.57 -17.87 -45.35
C ALA A 12 -28.49 -16.76 -44.78
N ALA A 13 -27.81 -15.70 -44.31
CA ALA A 13 -28.25 -14.34 -44.02
C ALA A 13 -29.03 -14.18 -42.70
N THR A 14 -28.77 -13.18 -41.86
CA THR A 14 -28.65 -11.75 -42.18
C THR A 14 -27.75 -11.00 -41.18
N ALA A 15 -27.09 -9.96 -41.68
CA ALA A 15 -26.48 -8.92 -40.87
C ALA A 15 -27.51 -8.25 -39.94
N SER A 16 -27.12 -8.01 -38.69
CA SER A 16 -27.67 -6.89 -37.92
C SER A 16 -26.51 -6.08 -37.37
N HIS A 17 -26.35 -4.93 -38.00
CA HIS A 17 -25.58 -3.79 -37.54
C HIS A 17 -26.16 -3.34 -36.20
N GLY A 18 -25.45 -3.62 -35.11
CA GLY A 18 -25.70 -3.09 -33.78
C GLY A 18 -24.70 -1.99 -33.47
N THR A 19 -24.88 -0.82 -34.08
CA THR A 19 -24.41 0.43 -33.48
C THR A 19 -25.17 0.63 -32.19
N ASN A 20 -24.47 0.67 -31.05
CA ASN A 20 -24.67 1.69 -30.01
C ASN A 20 -23.91 1.34 -28.74
N GLY A 21 -23.37 2.39 -28.14
CA GLY A 21 -23.10 2.41 -26.71
C GLY A 21 -21.62 2.49 -26.41
N ALA A 22 -21.14 3.73 -26.32
CA ALA A 22 -20.02 4.09 -25.50
C ALA A 22 -20.10 3.34 -24.16
N ALA A 23 -19.29 2.28 -24.01
CA ALA A 23 -18.94 1.79 -22.70
C ALA A 23 -17.81 2.69 -22.21
N GLU A 24 -18.21 3.86 -21.69
CA GLU A 24 -17.47 4.52 -20.61
C GLU A 24 -17.18 3.46 -19.55
N ARG A 25 -16.03 2.81 -19.66
CA ARG A 25 -15.47 2.02 -18.57
C ARG A 25 -14.71 2.97 -17.66
N SER A 26 -15.46 3.92 -17.07
CA SER A 26 -15.11 4.56 -15.81
C SER A 26 -15.26 3.49 -14.73
N GLY A 27 -14.28 2.59 -14.68
CA GLY A 27 -14.40 1.33 -13.97
C GLY A 27 -13.08 0.84 -13.42
N ALA A 28 -12.47 1.63 -12.53
CA ALA A 28 -11.58 1.09 -11.50
C ALA A 28 -11.48 1.96 -10.23
N PRO A 29 -12.53 2.07 -9.39
CA PRO A 29 -12.38 2.69 -8.07
C PRO A 29 -12.09 1.69 -6.92
N ALA A 30 -12.33 0.38 -7.08
CA ALA A 30 -12.26 -0.54 -5.93
C ALA A 30 -10.86 -1.13 -5.62
N LYS A 31 -10.00 -1.32 -6.64
CA LYS A 31 -8.69 -1.97 -6.46
C LYS A 31 -7.61 -1.03 -5.92
N SER A 32 -7.72 0.27 -6.20
CA SER A 32 -6.80 1.32 -5.74
C SER A 32 -6.96 1.55 -4.24
N SER A 33 -8.19 1.71 -3.74
CA SER A 33 -8.46 1.94 -2.32
C SER A 33 -7.99 0.78 -1.45
N GLY A 34 -8.20 -0.47 -1.88
CA GLY A 34 -7.71 -1.63 -1.13
C GLY A 34 -6.18 -1.74 -1.08
N ARG A 35 -5.46 -1.23 -2.09
CA ARG A 35 -4.00 -1.14 -2.05
C ARG A 35 -3.54 -0.04 -1.09
N ALA A 36 -4.15 1.13 -1.16
CA ALA A 36 -3.84 2.26 -0.30
C ALA A 36 -4.05 1.92 1.18
N LEU A 37 -5.19 1.29 1.54
CA LEU A 37 -5.45 0.83 2.91
C LEU A 37 -4.39 -0.17 3.42
N ARG A 38 -3.88 -1.06 2.57
CA ARG A 38 -2.78 -1.96 2.95
C ARG A 38 -1.46 -1.22 3.15
N GLN A 39 -1.21 -0.17 2.39
CA GLN A 39 -0.01 0.66 2.54
C GLN A 39 -0.10 1.49 3.83
N ILE A 40 -1.27 2.06 4.15
CA ILE A 40 -1.53 2.74 5.43
C ILE A 40 -1.23 1.80 6.61
N ALA A 41 -1.80 0.58 6.60
CA ALA A 41 -1.55 -0.39 7.67
C ALA A 41 -0.06 -0.79 7.82
N GLN A 42 0.69 -0.82 6.70
CA GLN A 42 2.13 -1.07 6.72
C GLN A 42 2.90 0.11 7.31
N LEU A 43 2.51 1.35 6.96
CA LEU A 43 3.08 2.56 7.52
C LEU A 43 2.84 2.62 9.03
N GLU A 44 1.61 2.38 9.50
CA GLU A 44 1.28 2.32 10.94
C GLU A 44 2.11 1.27 11.68
N THR A 45 2.28 0.08 11.09
CA THR A 45 3.14 -0.96 11.66
C THR A 45 4.60 -0.50 11.75
N ARG A 46 5.09 0.22 10.74
CA ARG A 46 6.47 0.72 10.72
C ARG A 46 6.64 1.88 11.70
N ILE A 47 5.70 2.80 11.78
CA ILE A 47 5.63 3.89 12.77
C ILE A 47 5.74 3.30 14.17
N GLY A 48 4.87 2.37 14.55
CA GLY A 48 4.91 1.77 15.89
C GLY A 48 6.23 1.05 16.21
N ARG A 49 6.88 0.44 15.21
CA ARG A 49 8.23 -0.14 15.39
C ARG A 49 9.31 0.92 15.55
N THR A 50 9.24 2.01 14.79
CA THR A 50 10.19 3.12 14.89
C THR A 50 10.02 3.85 16.21
N GLU A 51 8.80 4.09 16.67
CA GLU A 51 8.49 4.66 17.99
C GLU A 51 9.05 3.79 19.12
N ALA A 52 8.89 2.46 19.05
CA ALA A 52 9.47 1.56 20.03
C ALA A 52 11.01 1.68 20.09
N LYS A 53 11.68 1.76 18.93
CA LYS A 53 13.14 1.97 18.87
C LYS A 53 13.56 3.34 19.38
N VAL A 54 12.78 4.39 19.11
CA VAL A 54 13.02 5.72 19.68
C VAL A 54 13.01 5.63 21.20
N ALA A 55 11.99 4.99 21.79
CA ALA A 55 11.88 4.82 23.23
C ALA A 55 13.05 3.99 23.82
N GLU A 56 13.51 2.95 23.12
CA GLU A 56 14.68 2.16 23.51
C GLU A 56 15.95 3.02 23.56
N VAL A 57 16.20 3.85 22.53
CA VAL A 57 17.37 4.73 22.47
C VAL A 57 17.25 5.89 23.47
N GLU A 58 16.05 6.39 23.74
CA GLU A 58 15.82 7.39 24.79
C GLU A 58 16.13 6.84 26.18
N ALA A 59 15.78 5.57 26.44
CA ALA A 59 16.18 4.90 27.67
C ALA A 59 17.70 4.72 27.76
N GLU A 60 18.37 4.39 26.66
CA GLU A 60 19.84 4.34 26.59
C GLU A 60 20.47 5.72 26.85
N LEU A 61 19.92 6.78 26.27
CA LEU A 61 20.39 8.16 26.49
C LEU A 61 20.16 8.66 27.92
N ALA A 62 19.22 8.07 28.66
CA ALA A 62 19.00 8.35 30.07
C ALA A 62 19.91 7.55 31.02
N ASP A 63 20.66 6.56 30.52
CA ASP A 63 21.58 5.74 31.33
C ASP A 63 22.83 6.55 31.72
N PRO A 64 23.11 6.75 33.03
CA PRO A 64 24.33 7.44 33.49
C PRO A 64 25.64 6.83 32.96
N ALA A 65 25.67 5.52 32.72
CA ALA A 65 26.84 4.85 32.16
C ALA A 65 27.08 5.23 30.69
N VAL A 66 26.01 5.50 29.94
CA VAL A 66 26.09 6.01 28.56
C VAL A 66 26.45 7.49 28.56
N LEU A 67 25.84 8.29 29.43
CA LEU A 67 26.13 9.72 29.55
C LEU A 67 27.59 10.01 29.91
N SER A 68 28.22 9.11 30.66
CA SER A 68 29.64 9.23 31.07
C SER A 68 30.62 8.80 29.97
N ASP A 69 30.15 8.14 28.91
CA ASP A 69 30.95 7.67 27.78
C ASP A 69 30.61 8.47 26.52
N ARG A 70 31.53 9.34 26.11
CA ARG A 70 31.34 10.26 24.98
C ARG A 70 31.05 9.54 23.67
N GLU A 71 31.70 8.41 23.38
CA GLU A 71 31.52 7.70 22.12
C GLU A 71 30.17 7.01 22.08
N ARG A 72 29.78 6.37 23.19
CA ARG A 72 28.46 5.74 23.32
C ARG A 72 27.34 6.77 23.25
N LEU A 73 27.50 7.90 23.95
CA LEU A 73 26.53 9.01 23.92
C LEU A 73 26.36 9.56 22.49
N ALA A 74 27.47 9.84 21.78
CA ALA A 74 27.40 10.33 20.41
C ALA A 74 26.72 9.32 19.47
N GLY A 75 27.03 8.03 19.62
CA GLY A 75 26.38 6.99 18.84
C GLY A 75 24.88 6.86 19.12
N ALA A 76 24.47 6.92 20.39
CA ALA A 76 23.06 6.87 20.79
C ALA A 76 22.30 8.11 20.30
N ALA A 77 22.90 9.31 20.41
CA ALA A 77 22.30 10.55 19.93
C ALA A 77 22.09 10.54 18.41
N GLU A 78 23.05 10.03 17.65
CA GLU A 78 22.91 9.91 16.20
C GLU A 78 21.83 8.90 15.80
N ARG A 79 21.75 7.75 16.48
CA ARG A 79 20.65 6.79 16.27
C ARG A 79 19.30 7.41 16.58
N HIS A 80 19.19 8.15 17.68
CA HIS A 80 17.96 8.86 18.04
C HIS A 80 17.55 9.86 16.96
N ARG A 81 18.49 10.71 16.50
CA ARG A 81 18.25 11.67 15.41
C ARG A 81 17.73 10.99 14.14
N LEU A 82 18.39 9.93 13.69
CA LEU A 82 17.99 9.20 12.48
C LEU A 82 16.61 8.55 12.62
N LEU A 83 16.27 8.00 13.79
CA LEU A 83 14.97 7.42 14.05
C LEU A 83 13.86 8.48 14.10
N GLN A 84 14.14 9.66 14.66
CA GLN A 84 13.21 10.80 14.65
C GLN A 84 12.95 11.33 13.23
N GLU A 85 13.99 11.37 12.39
CA GLU A 85 13.86 11.71 10.97
C GLU A 85 13.04 10.67 10.20
N GLU A 86 13.30 9.38 10.43
CA GLU A 86 12.50 8.30 9.84
C GLU A 86 11.04 8.38 10.30
N LEU A 87 10.79 8.62 11.59
CA LEU A 87 9.44 8.76 12.12
C LEU A 87 8.70 9.93 11.48
N THR A 88 9.37 11.08 11.35
CA THR A 88 8.80 12.27 10.70
C THR A 88 8.38 11.96 9.26
N TRP A 89 9.28 11.36 8.48
CA TRP A 89 9.00 10.96 7.10
C TRP A 89 7.84 9.95 7.00
N LEU A 90 7.77 8.98 7.92
CA LEU A 90 6.68 8.00 7.95
C LEU A 90 5.33 8.64 8.27
N MET A 91 5.31 9.61 9.18
CA MET A 91 4.10 10.34 9.53
C MET A 91 3.59 11.19 8.35
N GLU A 92 4.48 11.88 7.66
CA GLU A 92 4.14 12.66 6.45
C GLU A 92 3.57 11.76 5.34
N GLU A 93 4.20 10.60 5.09
CA GLU A 93 3.72 9.64 4.09
C GLU A 93 2.35 9.04 4.49
N TRP A 94 2.18 8.71 5.77
CA TRP A 94 0.90 8.22 6.29
C TRP A 94 -0.20 9.27 6.16
N GLU A 95 0.08 10.53 6.49
CA GLU A 95 -0.88 11.63 6.39
C GLU A 95 -1.29 11.84 4.93
N SER A 96 -0.33 11.97 4.00
CA SER A 96 -0.59 12.15 2.58
C SER A 96 -1.46 11.03 1.98
N LEU A 97 -1.15 9.77 2.35
CA LEU A 97 -1.90 8.62 1.85
C LEU A 97 -3.30 8.54 2.48
N SER A 98 -3.44 8.89 3.76
CA SER A 98 -4.72 8.89 4.48
C SER A 98 -5.65 9.97 3.96
N GLU A 99 -5.14 11.17 3.66
CA GLU A 99 -5.90 12.23 2.99
C GLU A 99 -6.40 11.78 1.61
N THR A 100 -5.56 11.11 0.83
CA THR A 100 -5.93 10.62 -0.51
C THR A 100 -7.04 9.56 -0.46
N VAL A 101 -7.12 8.77 0.62
CA VAL A 101 -8.15 7.74 0.79
C VAL A 101 -9.42 8.31 1.45
N GLY A 102 -9.29 9.35 2.28
CA GLY A 102 -10.38 10.00 2.99
C GLY A 102 -11.10 11.13 2.23
N ALA A 103 -10.46 11.70 1.19
CA ALA A 103 -11.04 12.69 0.27
C ALA A 103 -11.89 12.06 -0.83
#